data_AF-A0A8T4WE95-F1
#
_entry.id   AF-A0A8T4WE95-F1
#
_cell.length_a   1.000
_cell.length_b   1.000
_cell.length_c   1.000
_cell.angle_alpha   90.00
_cell.angle_beta   90.00
_cell.angle_gamma   90.00
#
_symmetry.space_group_name_H-M   'P 1'
#
loop_
_entity.id
_entity.type
_entity.pdbx_description
1 polymer ?
#
loop_
_entity_poly.entity_id
_entity_poly.type
_entity_poly.pdbx_seq_one_letter_code
_entity_poly.pdbx_strand_id
1 'polypeptide(L)'
;MGKKKRSLDEIPDEVFVPLGRRGMEAIPLKECTYACDGDELELLDVSKEPEEITGHSVEIVIEDWLVKCKKCDRPFTIRCKNRYVDGERIDTLVNLLDDKGNDLGWLGNY
;
A
#
# COMPACT_ATOMS: atom_id res chain seq x y z
N MET A 1 22.83 -12.94 -7.68
CA MET A 1 21.63 -12.23 -8.20
C MET A 1 21.39 -11.04 -7.29
N GLY A 2 21.64 -9.82 -7.75
CA GLY A 2 21.38 -8.63 -6.94
C GLY A 2 19.88 -8.48 -6.76
N LYS A 3 19.37 -8.56 -5.52
CA LYS A 3 17.99 -8.16 -5.24
C LYS A 3 17.85 -6.72 -5.72
N LYS A 4 16.96 -6.46 -6.70
CA LYS A 4 16.60 -5.09 -7.08
C LYS A 4 16.17 -4.39 -5.79
N LYS A 5 16.83 -3.29 -5.43
CA LYS A 5 16.44 -2.52 -4.26
C LYS A 5 15.07 -1.93 -4.58
N ARG A 6 14.03 -2.40 -3.89
CA ARG A 6 12.67 -1.89 -4.03
C ARG A 6 12.63 -0.43 -3.59
N SER A 7 11.69 0.35 -4.13
CA SER A 7 11.49 1.77 -3.83
C SER A 7 10.01 2.09 -3.66
N LEU A 8 9.69 3.13 -2.89
CA LEU A 8 8.33 3.66 -2.80
C LEU A 8 7.83 4.26 -4.12
N ASP A 9 8.70 4.45 -5.11
CA ASP A 9 8.30 4.86 -6.47
C ASP A 9 7.53 3.78 -7.22
N GLU A 10 7.51 2.54 -6.71
CA GLU A 10 6.75 1.42 -7.29
C GLU A 10 5.27 1.44 -6.90
N ILE A 11 4.88 2.28 -5.93
CA ILE A 11 3.49 2.55 -5.55
C ILE A 11 3.16 4.03 -5.83
N PRO A 12 1.89 4.36 -6.14
CA PRO A 12 1.50 5.71 -6.48
C PRO A 12 1.68 6.67 -5.29
N ASP A 13 1.73 7.97 -5.57
CA ASP A 13 1.77 9.00 -4.53
C ASP A 13 0.42 9.17 -3.83
N GLU A 14 -0.68 8.81 -4.51
CA GLU A 14 -2.06 8.98 -4.04
C GLU A 14 -2.88 7.71 -4.29
N VAL A 15 -3.90 7.49 -3.45
CA VAL A 15 -4.96 6.52 -3.67
C VAL A 15 -6.30 7.25 -3.74
N PHE A 16 -7.33 6.60 -4.27
CA PHE A 16 -8.62 7.25 -4.45
C PHE A 16 -9.71 6.60 -3.60
N VAL A 17 -10.57 7.45 -3.02
CA VAL A 17 -11.75 7.05 -2.28
C VAL A 17 -13.01 7.50 -3.03
N PRO A 18 -13.98 6.61 -3.29
CA PRO A 18 -15.27 6.96 -3.84
C PRO A 18 -16.13 7.69 -2.81
N LEU A 19 -16.61 8.88 -3.19
CA LEU A 19 -17.54 9.70 -2.41
C LEU A 19 -18.98 9.63 -2.97
N GLY A 20 -19.34 8.51 -3.60
CA GLY A 20 -20.61 8.31 -4.27
C GLY A 20 -20.81 9.31 -5.42
N ARG A 21 -21.89 10.10 -5.38
CA ARG A 21 -22.20 11.10 -6.43
C ARG A 21 -21.23 12.29 -6.46
N ARG A 22 -20.40 12.46 -5.42
CA ARG A 22 -19.41 13.55 -5.35
C ARG A 22 -18.12 13.23 -6.13
N GLY A 23 -18.03 12.03 -6.71
CA GLY A 23 -16.86 11.60 -7.48
C GLY A 23 -15.86 10.85 -6.63
N MET A 24 -14.58 11.08 -6.88
CA MET A 24 -13.45 10.46 -6.19
C MET A 24 -12.64 11.55 -5.48
N GLU A 25 -12.11 11.23 -4.31
CA GLU A 25 -11.15 12.06 -3.58
C GLU A 25 -9.78 11.38 -3.63
N ALA A 26 -8.75 12.15 -3.98
CA ALA A 26 -7.37 11.70 -3.91
C ALA A 26 -6.86 11.85 -2.47
N ILE A 27 -6.27 10.78 -1.93
CA ILE A 27 -5.72 10.72 -0.58
C ILE A 27 -4.21 10.44 -0.72
N PRO A 28 -3.34 11.28 -0.15
CA PRO A 28 -1.90 11.03 -0.16
C PRO A 28 -1.56 9.68 0.49
N LEU A 29 -0.84 8.84 -0.24
CA LEU A 29 -0.42 7.51 0.24
C LEU A 29 0.87 7.58 1.06
N LYS A 30 1.78 8.48 0.67
CA LYS A 30 3.14 8.57 1.21
C LYS A 30 3.25 9.55 2.38
N GLU A 31 2.19 9.67 3.18
CA GLU A 31 2.15 10.48 4.40
C GLU A 31 2.10 9.60 5.65
N CYS A 32 2.55 10.13 6.77
CA CYS A 32 2.53 9.43 8.04
C CYS A 32 1.09 9.23 8.53
N THR A 33 0.72 7.99 8.80
CA THR A 33 -0.62 7.65 9.34
C THR A 33 -0.88 8.18 10.75
N TYR A 34 0.16 8.60 11.47
CA TYR A 34 0.05 9.15 12.82
C TYR A 34 -0.05 10.67 12.76
N ALA A 35 -0.77 11.27 13.72
CA ALA A 35 -1.00 12.72 13.85
C ALA A 35 0.30 13.51 14.17
N CYS A 36 1.24 13.50 13.22
CA CYS A 36 2.52 14.17 13.28
C CYS A 36 2.83 14.97 12.01
N ASP A 37 1.95 14.96 11.00
CA ASP A 37 2.08 15.73 9.75
C ASP A 37 3.45 15.54 9.07
N GLY A 38 3.90 14.28 8.97
CA GLY A 38 5.12 13.92 8.26
C GLY A 38 4.78 13.41 6.87
N ASP A 39 5.47 13.90 5.85
CA ASP A 39 5.30 13.58 4.43
C ASP A 39 6.52 12.85 3.84
N GLU A 40 7.55 12.61 4.66
CA GLU A 40 8.73 11.84 4.28
C GLU A 40 8.72 10.45 4.93
N LEU A 41 8.64 9.42 4.09
CA LEU A 41 8.73 8.02 4.50
C LEU A 41 10.06 7.40 4.05
N GLU A 42 10.59 6.54 4.91
CA GLU A 42 11.72 5.66 4.61
C GLU A 42 11.20 4.22 4.47
N LEU A 43 11.53 3.57 3.35
CA LEU A 43 11.21 2.15 3.15
C LEU A 43 12.13 1.27 3.98
N LEU A 44 11.55 0.42 4.83
CA LEU A 44 12.30 -0.55 5.64
C LEU A 44 12.31 -1.93 5.00
N ASP A 45 11.15 -2.43 4.57
CA ASP A 45 11.01 -3.76 3.97
C ASP A 45 9.80 -3.85 3.04
N VAL A 46 9.82 -4.84 2.14
CA VAL A 46 8.69 -5.19 1.28
C VAL A 46 8.52 -6.70 1.28
N SER A 47 7.34 -7.18 1.68
CA SER A 47 6.94 -8.57 1.55
C SER A 47 5.82 -8.72 0.53
N LYS A 48 5.73 -9.91 -0.07
CA LYS A 48 4.73 -10.25 -1.08
C LYS A 48 4.23 -11.67 -0.85
N GLU A 49 2.92 -11.86 -0.81
CA GLU A 49 2.28 -13.16 -0.67
C GLU A 49 0.97 -13.26 -1.47
N PRO A 50 0.77 -14.28 -2.31
CA PRO A 50 1.76 -15.28 -2.72
C PRO A 50 2.86 -14.65 -3.61
N GLU A 51 4.03 -15.30 -3.70
CA GLU A 51 5.15 -14.80 -4.53
C GLU A 51 4.78 -14.77 -6.02
N GLU A 52 3.97 -15.74 -6.46
CA GLU A 52 3.54 -15.94 -7.85
C GLU A 52 2.02 -16.12 -7.91
N ILE A 53 1.43 -15.72 -9.05
CA ILE A 53 0.03 -15.98 -9.40
C ILE A 53 -0.02 -17.06 -10.48
N THR A 54 -1.09 -17.85 -10.48
CA THR A 54 -1.31 -18.90 -11.47
C THR A 54 -1.80 -18.35 -12.81
N GLY A 55 -2.37 -17.14 -12.82
CA GLY A 55 -2.93 -16.50 -14.02
C GLY A 55 -4.31 -17.02 -14.38
N HIS A 56 -5.02 -17.63 -13.44
CA HIS A 56 -6.33 -18.23 -13.65
C HIS A 56 -7.31 -17.75 -12.58
N SER A 57 -8.50 -17.34 -13.01
CA SER A 57 -9.58 -16.90 -12.12
C SER A 57 -9.19 -15.66 -11.31
N VAL A 58 -9.81 -15.46 -10.14
CA VAL A 58 -9.56 -14.31 -9.26
C VAL A 58 -8.48 -14.67 -8.25
N GLU A 59 -7.40 -13.90 -8.24
CA GLU A 59 -6.27 -14.09 -7.32
C GLU A 59 -5.98 -12.79 -6.57
N ILE A 60 -5.57 -12.89 -5.30
CA ILE A 60 -5.20 -11.73 -4.48
C ILE A 60 -3.75 -11.89 -4.06
N VAL A 61 -2.96 -10.87 -4.35
CA VAL A 61 -1.57 -10.73 -3.89
C VAL A 61 -1.49 -9.58 -2.90
N ILE A 62 -1.06 -9.89 -1.68
CA ILE A 62 -0.78 -8.92 -0.64
C ILE A 62 0.68 -8.51 -0.77
N GLU A 63 0.92 -7.23 -1.01
CA GLU A 63 2.24 -6.61 -0.87
C GLU A 63 2.23 -5.67 0.34
N ASP A 64 3.02 -6.00 1.35
CA ASP A 64 3.16 -5.19 2.56
C ASP A 64 4.45 -4.37 2.48
N TRP A 65 4.30 -3.05 2.49
CA TRP A 65 5.38 -2.09 2.45
C TRP A 65 5.58 -1.53 3.86
N LEU A 66 6.56 -2.08 4.58
CA LEU A 66 6.92 -1.58 5.90
C LEU A 66 7.73 -0.30 5.73
N VAL A 67 7.18 0.80 6.24
CA VAL A 67 7.76 2.14 6.14
C VAL A 67 7.95 2.74 7.52
N LYS A 68 8.82 3.74 7.60
CA LYS A 68 9.05 4.55 8.81
C LYS A 68 8.92 6.02 8.45
N CYS A 69 8.13 6.76 9.22
CA CYS A 69 8.08 8.21 9.10
C CYS A 69 9.40 8.82 9.59
N LYS A 70 10.07 9.64 8.78
CA LYS A 70 11.33 10.29 9.18
C LYS A 70 11.17 11.36 10.24
N LYS A 71 9.95 11.88 10.44
CA LYS A 71 9.66 12.96 11.41
C LYS A 71 9.44 12.43 12.83
N CYS A 72 8.71 11.33 12.99
CA CYS A 72 8.38 10.76 14.30
C CYS A 72 9.03 9.39 14.57
N ASP A 73 9.80 8.86 13.61
CA ASP A 73 10.48 7.57 13.65
C ASP A 73 9.58 6.34 13.89
N ARG A 74 8.25 6.52 13.80
CA ARG A 74 7.30 5.41 13.98
C ARG A 74 7.16 4.62 12.69
N PRO A 75 7.25 3.28 12.76
CA PRO A 75 6.95 2.42 11.63
C PRO A 75 5.44 2.22 11.46
N PHE A 76 5.02 1.94 10.25
CA PHE A 76 3.68 1.46 9.90
C PHE A 76 3.76 0.72 8.56
N THR A 77 2.72 -0.04 8.21
CA THR A 77 2.70 -0.80 6.95
C THR A 77 1.63 -0.26 6.01
N ILE A 78 2.02 0.01 4.77
CA ILE A 78 1.10 0.21 3.66
C ILE A 78 0.84 -1.16 3.03
N ARG A 79 -0.38 -1.68 3.20
CA ARG A 79 -0.80 -2.99 2.67
C ARG A 79 -1.54 -2.83 1.37
N CYS A 80 -0.92 -3.27 0.28
CA CYS A 80 -1.49 -3.28 -1.07
C CYS A 80 -2.08 -4.67 -1.37
N LYS A 81 -3.40 -4.79 -1.40
CA LYS A 81 -4.12 -6.00 -1.83
C LYS A 81 -4.39 -5.89 -3.33
N ASN A 82 -3.44 -6.35 -4.14
CA ASN A 82 -3.55 -6.37 -5.59
C ASN A 82 -4.51 -7.49 -6.00
N ARG A 83 -5.58 -7.16 -6.72
CA ARG A 83 -6.52 -8.16 -7.26
C ARG A 83 -6.22 -8.41 -8.73
N TYR A 84 -6.09 -9.68 -9.08
CA TYR A 84 -5.85 -10.14 -10.43
C TYR A 84 -7.05 -10.93 -10.92
N VAL A 85 -7.39 -10.77 -12.19
CA VAL A 85 -8.37 -11.59 -12.91
C VAL A 85 -7.69 -12.10 -14.16
N ASP A 86 -7.57 -13.43 -14.26
CA ASP A 86 -6.93 -14.10 -15.41
C ASP A 86 -5.53 -13.54 -15.73
N GLY A 87 -4.75 -13.24 -14.68
CA GLY A 87 -3.39 -12.71 -14.76
C GLY A 87 -3.27 -11.20 -14.89
N GLU A 88 -4.37 -10.46 -15.12
CA GLU A 88 -4.36 -9.00 -15.23
C GLU A 88 -4.75 -8.33 -13.90
N ARG A 89 -3.98 -7.34 -13.45
CA ARG A 89 -4.32 -6.58 -12.23
C ARG A 89 -5.48 -5.65 -12.54
N ILE A 90 -6.60 -5.84 -11.84
CA ILE A 90 -7.81 -5.03 -12.01
C ILE A 90 -7.82 -3.79 -11.13
N ASP A 91 -7.29 -3.89 -9.91
CA ASP A 91 -7.10 -2.79 -8.96
C ASP A 91 -6.23 -3.22 -7.78
N THR A 92 -5.91 -2.25 -6.93
CA THR A 92 -5.21 -2.43 -5.66
C THR A 92 -5.98 -1.77 -4.54
N LEU A 93 -6.42 -2.54 -3.54
CA LEU A 93 -6.98 -1.97 -2.32
C LEU A 93 -5.86 -1.69 -1.32
N VAL A 94 -5.84 -0.49 -0.75
CA VAL A 94 -4.81 -0.08 0.20
C VAL A 94 -5.38 0.03 1.60
N ASN A 95 -4.76 -0.68 2.53
CA ASN A 95 -4.99 -0.55 3.96
C ASN A 95 -3.72 -0.04 4.65
N LEU A 96 -3.89 0.59 5.81
CA LEU A 96 -2.77 0.94 6.70
C LEU A 96 -2.77 0.02 7.91
N LEU A 97 -1.60 -0.45 8.34
CA LEU A 97 -1.44 -1.15 9.61
C LEU A 97 -0.51 -0.38 10.52
N ASP A 98 -0.83 -0.30 11.81
CA ASP A 98 0.04 0.32 12.80
C ASP A 98 1.30 -0.51 13.10
N ASP A 99 2.18 0.04 13.94
CA ASP A 99 3.40 -0.59 14.44
C ASP A 99 3.20 -1.92 15.19
N LYS A 100 1.96 -2.27 15.53
CA LYS A 100 1.59 -3.54 16.17
C LYS A 100 0.90 -4.51 15.21
N GLY A 101 0.73 -4.13 13.94
CA GLY A 101 0.02 -4.91 12.93
C GLY A 101 -1.50 -4.82 13.02
N ASN A 102 -2.05 -3.87 13.78
CA ASN A 102 -3.50 -3.63 13.78
C ASN A 102 -3.89 -2.92 12.49
N ASP A 103 -4.93 -3.44 11.81
CA ASP A 103 -5.47 -2.82 10.60
C ASP A 103 -6.20 -1.53 10.99
N LEU A 104 -5.66 -0.39 10.56
CA LEU A 104 -6.23 0.94 10.76
C LEU A 104 -7.37 1.24 9.77
N GLY A 105 -7.61 0.33 8.83
CA GLY A 105 -8.69 0.40 7.86
C GLY A 105 -8.20 0.68 6.45
N TRP A 106 -9.19 0.76 5.56
CA TRP A 106 -9.01 1.02 4.14
C TRP A 106 -8.78 2.52 3.90
N LEU A 107 -7.72 2.84 3.16
CA LEU A 107 -7.34 4.20 2.79
C LEU A 107 -7.90 4.59 1.41
N GLY A 108 -7.95 3.66 0.46
CA GLY A 108 -8.37 3.92 -0.92
C GLY A 108 -7.92 2.83 -1.88
N ASN A 109 -8.13 3.05 -3.17
CA ASN A 109 -7.70 2.13 -4.23
C ASN A 109 -7.07 2.85 -5.42
N TYR A 110 -6.32 2.11 -6.25
CA TYR A 110 -5.74 2.57 -7.51
C TYR A 110 -5.59 1.43 -8.52
#